data_AF-A0A7S0PB64-F1
#
_entry.id   AF-A0A7S0PB64-F1
#
_cell.length_a   1.000
_cell.length_b   1.000
_cell.length_c   1.000
_cell.angle_alpha   90.00
_cell.angle_beta   90.00
_cell.angle_gamma   90.00
#
_symmetry.space_group_name_H-M   'P 1'
#
loop_
_entity.id
_entity.type
_entity.pdbx_description
1 polymer ?
#
loop_
_entity_poly.entity_id
_entity_poly.type
_entity_poly.pdbx_seq_one_letter_code
_entity_poly.pdbx_strand_id
1 'polypeptide(L)'
;SGGESCWGGVFPTEADTSRARHDARGKLCMANSGPDTNGSQFFVLFRPAKHLDGKHTVFGSLVGGMDVLRALELVETGDKDKPRRTIAIDGIDIHKDPFWEDAALAAGEAPAAAKGQPTASPAAPAAGTGQAAGSGSVGRYLQLEPAAKRPRGPGL
;
A
#
# COMPACT_ATOMS: atom_id res chain seq x y z
N SER A 1 -6.91 -19.86 9.14
CA SER A 1 -5.93 -18.81 9.46
C SER A 1 -4.63 -19.17 8.75
N GLY A 2 -3.87 -18.21 8.22
CA GLY A 2 -2.61 -18.46 7.53
C GLY A 2 -1.72 -17.21 7.49
N GLY A 3 -0.71 -17.20 6.62
CA GLY A 3 0.25 -16.10 6.49
C GLY A 3 1.40 -16.19 7.48
N GLU A 4 2.58 -15.76 7.05
CA GLU A 4 3.85 -15.87 7.77
C GLU A 4 4.63 -14.57 7.56
N SER A 5 5.39 -14.13 8.55
CA SER A 5 6.27 -12.96 8.38
C SER A 5 7.48 -13.28 7.49
N CYS A 6 8.23 -12.26 7.07
CA CYS A 6 9.46 -12.47 6.32
C CYS A 6 10.57 -13.19 7.12
N TRP A 7 10.42 -13.35 8.43
CA TRP A 7 11.36 -14.06 9.31
C TRP A 7 11.02 -15.54 9.53
N GLY A 8 9.99 -16.08 8.88
CA GLY A 8 9.61 -17.50 9.03
C GLY A 8 8.85 -17.81 10.33
N GLY A 9 8.20 -16.79 10.92
CA GLY A 9 7.50 -16.92 12.20
C GLY A 9 6.56 -15.74 12.47
N VAL A 10 6.24 -15.52 13.74
CA VAL A 10 5.49 -14.32 14.18
C VAL A 10 6.42 -13.28 14.77
N PHE A 11 5.97 -12.02 14.81
CA PHE A 11 6.72 -10.94 15.43
C PHE A 11 5.87 -10.13 16.45
N PRO A 12 6.53 -9.40 17.37
CA PRO A 12 5.87 -8.68 18.46
C PRO A 12 4.93 -7.57 17.98
N THR A 13 3.99 -7.19 18.84
CA THR A 13 3.12 -6.02 18.66
C THR A 13 3.82 -4.78 19.19
N GLU A 14 3.77 -3.70 18.42
CA GLU A 14 4.26 -2.40 18.87
C GLU A 14 3.18 -1.74 19.74
N ALA A 15 3.20 -2.04 21.04
CA ALA A 15 2.18 -1.59 21.98
C ALA A 15 2.30 -0.09 22.35
N ASP A 16 3.42 0.57 22.01
CA ASP A 16 3.58 2.01 22.22
C ASP A 16 2.73 2.82 21.22
N THR A 17 1.69 3.44 21.74
CA THR A 17 0.71 4.23 20.97
C THR A 17 1.05 5.72 20.89
N SER A 18 2.24 6.13 21.36
CA SER A 18 2.68 7.52 21.33
C SER A 18 2.80 8.05 19.89
N ARG A 19 3.30 7.21 18.97
CA ARG A 19 3.60 7.56 17.58
C ARG A 19 2.48 7.23 16.60
N ALA A 20 1.74 6.14 16.82
CA ALA A 20 0.70 5.68 15.92
C ALA A 20 -0.51 5.12 16.69
N ARG A 21 -1.71 5.47 16.23
CA ARG A 21 -2.99 5.12 16.87
C ARG A 21 -4.06 4.82 15.84
N HIS A 22 -5.08 4.08 16.26
CA HIS A 22 -6.28 3.77 15.48
C HIS A 22 -7.27 4.94 15.53
N ASP A 23 -6.81 6.15 15.24
CA ASP A 23 -7.54 7.41 15.48
C ASP A 23 -8.25 7.96 14.24
N ALA A 24 -8.05 7.37 13.07
CA ALA A 24 -8.62 7.84 11.81
C ALA A 24 -9.00 6.68 10.86
N ARG A 25 -9.78 7.01 9.83
CA ARG A 25 -9.98 6.16 8.66
C ARG A 25 -8.68 6.08 7.85
N GLY A 26 -8.44 4.94 7.20
CA GLY A 26 -7.29 4.73 6.33
C GLY A 26 -6.00 4.37 7.06
N LYS A 27 -6.05 4.11 8.38
CA LYS A 27 -4.90 3.53 9.10
C LYS A 27 -4.67 2.10 8.63
N LEU A 28 -3.40 1.75 8.42
CA LEU A 28 -2.94 0.44 8.01
C LEU A 28 -2.36 -0.28 9.24
N CYS A 29 -2.90 -1.46 9.53
CA CYS A 29 -2.73 -2.14 10.81
C CYS A 29 -2.42 -3.62 10.61
N MET A 30 -1.59 -4.20 11.49
CA MET A 30 -1.34 -5.65 11.49
C MET A 30 -2.48 -6.42 12.14
N ALA A 31 -2.95 -7.48 11.47
CA ALA A 31 -3.86 -8.45 12.07
C ALA A 31 -3.03 -9.48 12.87
N ASN A 32 -3.62 -9.96 13.96
CA ASN A 32 -3.01 -10.99 14.83
C ASN A 32 -4.11 -11.87 15.45
N SER A 33 -3.70 -12.94 16.12
CA SER A 33 -4.58 -13.88 16.82
C SER A 33 -4.44 -13.79 18.34
N GLY A 34 -3.90 -12.67 18.82
CA GLY A 34 -3.48 -12.45 20.21
C GLY A 34 -2.20 -11.59 20.26
N PRO A 35 -1.79 -11.14 21.45
CA PRO A 35 -0.56 -10.36 21.62
C PRO A 35 0.64 -11.06 20.97
N ASP A 36 1.47 -10.29 20.28
CA ASP A 36 2.75 -10.75 19.70
C ASP A 36 2.64 -11.89 18.67
N THR A 37 1.51 -11.97 17.96
CA THR A 37 1.27 -12.98 16.91
C THR A 37 1.11 -12.36 15.52
N ASN A 38 1.85 -11.30 15.22
CA ASN A 38 1.79 -10.68 13.90
C ASN A 38 2.49 -11.56 12.85
N GLY A 39 1.83 -11.79 11.72
CA GLY A 39 2.36 -12.52 10.57
C GLY A 39 2.38 -11.62 9.33
N SER A 40 1.73 -12.02 8.24
CA SER A 40 1.58 -11.18 7.04
C SER A 40 0.20 -10.57 6.85
N GLN A 41 -0.78 -10.94 7.68
CA GLN A 41 -2.14 -10.41 7.56
C GLN A 41 -2.20 -8.98 8.08
N PHE A 42 -2.85 -8.10 7.33
CA PHE A 42 -3.08 -6.70 7.69
C PHE A 42 -4.51 -6.29 7.35
N PHE A 43 -4.94 -5.15 7.88
CA PHE A 43 -6.23 -4.53 7.57
C PHE A 43 -6.11 -3.01 7.48
N VAL A 44 -7.11 -2.40 6.84
CA VAL A 44 -7.25 -0.94 6.75
C VAL A 44 -8.51 -0.51 7.50
N LEU A 45 -8.40 0.50 8.35
CA LEU A 45 -9.55 1.02 9.10
C LEU A 45 -10.51 1.79 8.21
N PHE A 46 -11.80 1.45 8.29
CA PHE A 46 -12.87 2.29 7.74
C PHE A 46 -13.28 3.45 8.67
N ARG A 47 -13.05 3.31 9.98
CA ARG A 47 -13.36 4.32 11.01
C ARG A 47 -12.36 4.24 12.15
N PRO A 48 -12.21 5.30 12.99
CA PRO A 48 -11.42 5.24 14.20
C PRO A 48 -11.83 4.06 15.09
N ALA A 49 -10.84 3.35 15.64
CA ALA A 49 -11.03 2.10 16.39
C ALA A 49 -10.11 2.05 17.62
N LYS A 50 -10.29 3.00 18.55
CA LYS A 50 -9.46 3.13 19.77
C LYS A 50 -9.35 1.86 20.64
N HIS A 51 -10.31 0.95 20.55
CA HIS A 51 -10.29 -0.32 21.30
C HIS A 51 -9.20 -1.30 20.82
N LEU A 52 -8.58 -1.02 19.67
CA LEU A 52 -7.46 -1.76 19.08
C LEU A 52 -6.10 -1.18 19.47
N ASP A 53 -6.06 0.01 20.07
CA ASP A 53 -4.81 0.65 20.53
C ASP A 53 -4.07 -0.27 21.52
N GLY A 54 -2.77 -0.45 21.29
CA GLY A 54 -1.92 -1.35 22.06
C GLY A 54 -2.12 -2.85 21.79
N LYS A 55 -3.11 -3.23 20.96
CA LYS A 55 -3.40 -4.64 20.60
C LYS A 55 -3.02 -4.99 19.17
N HIS A 56 -3.06 -4.01 18.27
CA HIS A 56 -2.66 -4.15 16.88
C HIS A 56 -1.64 -3.07 16.52
N THR A 57 -0.59 -3.44 15.81
CA THR A 57 0.44 -2.48 15.37
C THR A 57 -0.12 -1.62 14.23
N VAL A 58 -0.07 -0.29 14.38
CA VAL A 58 -0.33 0.64 13.28
C VAL A 58 1.01 0.98 12.61
N PHE A 59 1.19 0.57 11.37
CA PHE A 59 2.46 0.74 10.65
C PHE A 59 2.37 1.69 9.45
N GLY A 60 1.18 2.24 9.17
CA GLY A 60 1.04 3.22 8.10
C GLY A 60 -0.35 3.85 8.01
N SER A 61 -0.53 4.67 6.99
CA SER A 61 -1.80 5.26 6.62
C SER A 61 -1.88 5.50 5.13
N LEU A 62 -3.08 5.36 4.56
CA LEU A 62 -3.34 5.75 3.18
C LEU A 62 -3.11 7.25 2.99
N VAL A 63 -2.33 7.60 1.97
CA VAL A 63 -2.09 8.99 1.54
C VAL A 63 -2.92 9.37 0.30
N GLY A 64 -3.59 8.39 -0.31
CA GLY A 64 -4.44 8.52 -1.50
C GLY A 64 -5.33 7.28 -1.67
N GLY A 65 -6.20 7.27 -2.68
CA GLY A 65 -7.10 6.13 -2.95
C GLY A 65 -8.25 5.96 -1.93
N MET A 66 -8.67 7.05 -1.28
CA MET A 66 -9.76 7.00 -0.28
C MET A 66 -11.12 6.68 -0.91
N ASP A 67 -11.30 6.98 -2.19
CA ASP A 67 -12.42 6.56 -3.03
C ASP A 67 -12.43 5.04 -3.24
N VAL A 68 -11.27 4.43 -3.48
CA VAL A 68 -11.13 2.96 -3.54
C VAL A 68 -11.47 2.35 -2.19
N LEU A 69 -10.97 2.92 -1.08
CA LEU A 69 -11.33 2.46 0.27
C LEU A 69 -12.84 2.56 0.52
N ARG A 70 -13.51 3.62 0.03
CA ARG A 70 -14.97 3.74 0.09
C ARG A 70 -15.67 2.69 -0.76
N ALA A 71 -15.17 2.42 -1.97
CA ALA A 71 -15.72 1.38 -2.84
C ALA A 71 -15.57 -0.02 -2.23
N LEU A 72 -14.47 -0.28 -1.51
CA LEU A 72 -14.24 -1.52 -0.76
C LEU A 72 -15.24 -1.67 0.40
N GLU A 73 -15.51 -0.60 1.15
CA GLU A 73 -16.48 -0.60 2.26
C GLU A 73 -17.92 -0.90 1.79
N LEU A 74 -18.27 -0.53 0.56
CA LEU A 74 -19.59 -0.76 -0.03
C LEU A 74 -19.77 -2.15 -0.63
N VAL A 75 -18.74 -3.00 -0.63
CA VAL A 75 -18.85 -4.35 -1.18
C VAL A 75 -19.73 -5.20 -0.27
N GLU A 76 -20.75 -5.83 -0.84
CA GLU A 76 -21.58 -6.78 -0.11
C GLU A 76 -20.75 -7.96 0.41
N THR A 77 -20.91 -8.25 1.69
CA THR A 77 -20.34 -9.42 2.37
C THR A 77 -21.40 -10.52 2.49
N GLY A 78 -20.93 -11.77 2.45
CA GLY A 78 -21.73 -12.96 2.72
C GLY A 78 -21.36 -13.54 4.09
N ASP A 79 -21.35 -14.87 4.17
CA ASP A 79 -21.01 -15.57 5.41
C ASP A 79 -19.61 -15.22 5.91
N LYS A 80 -19.48 -15.05 7.23
CA LYS A 80 -18.22 -14.75 7.94
C LYS A 80 -17.51 -13.49 7.42
N ASP A 81 -18.29 -12.46 7.06
CA ASP A 81 -17.82 -11.17 6.54
C ASP A 81 -16.97 -11.27 5.27
N LYS A 82 -17.04 -12.39 4.55
CA LYS A 82 -16.30 -12.56 3.29
C LYS A 82 -16.98 -11.78 2.17
N PRO A 83 -16.25 -10.95 1.40
CA PRO A 83 -16.81 -10.28 0.22
C PRO A 83 -17.42 -11.29 -0.77
N ARG A 84 -18.62 -10.97 -1.30
CA ARG A 84 -19.30 -11.81 -2.30
C ARG A 84 -18.55 -11.90 -3.62
N ARG A 85 -17.86 -10.82 -3.97
CA ARG A 85 -16.93 -10.76 -5.10
C ARG A 85 -15.50 -10.83 -4.58
N THR A 86 -14.66 -11.59 -5.26
CA THR A 86 -13.23 -11.65 -4.95
C THR A 86 -12.61 -10.27 -5.16
N ILE A 87 -11.86 -9.81 -4.17
CA ILE A 87 -11.03 -8.62 -4.22
C ILE A 87 -9.60 -9.11 -4.00
N ALA A 88 -8.71 -8.81 -4.96
CA ALA A 88 -7.33 -9.25 -4.93
C ALA A 88 -6.39 -8.04 -5.05
N ILE A 89 -5.17 -8.20 -4.53
CA ILE A 89 -4.07 -7.26 -4.75
C ILE A 89 -3.23 -7.86 -5.88
N ASP A 90 -3.25 -7.22 -7.04
CA ASP A 90 -2.61 -7.76 -8.25
C ASP A 90 -1.09 -7.47 -8.30
N GLY A 91 -0.65 -6.40 -7.63
CA GLY A 91 0.74 -5.98 -7.62
C GLY A 91 1.01 -4.94 -6.55
N ILE A 92 2.29 -4.77 -6.21
CA ILE A 92 2.77 -3.81 -5.21
C ILE A 92 3.98 -3.10 -5.79
N ASP A 93 3.91 -1.78 -5.91
CA ASP A 93 5.02 -0.93 -6.34
C ASP A 93 5.63 -0.21 -5.14
N ILE A 94 6.90 -0.50 -4.83
CA ILE A 94 7.64 0.14 -3.75
C ILE A 94 8.30 1.41 -4.29
N HIS A 95 7.71 2.57 -4.00
CA HIS A 95 8.22 3.86 -4.49
C HIS A 95 9.52 4.31 -3.83
N LYS A 96 9.68 4.00 -2.55
CA LYS A 96 10.87 4.31 -1.77
C LYS A 96 11.09 3.20 -0.76
N ASP A 97 12.17 2.47 -0.93
CA ASP A 97 12.66 1.53 0.07
C ASP A 97 13.76 2.23 0.90
N PRO A 98 13.50 2.57 2.18
CA PRO A 98 14.50 3.18 3.02
C PRO A 98 15.49 2.17 3.63
N PHE A 99 15.26 0.85 3.47
CA PHE A 99 16.03 -0.21 4.15
C PHE A 99 16.86 -1.05 3.18
N TRP A 100 16.94 -0.68 1.89
CA TRP A 100 17.68 -1.46 0.89
C TRP A 100 19.18 -1.60 1.21
N GLU A 101 19.78 -0.61 1.86
CA GLU A 101 21.18 -0.65 2.31
C GLU A 101 21.33 -1.56 3.54
N ASP A 102 20.42 -1.44 4.52
CA ASP A 102 20.43 -2.25 5.74
C ASP A 102 20.20 -3.74 5.45
N ALA A 103 19.35 -4.05 4.48
CA ALA A 103 19.10 -5.42 4.03
C ALA A 103 20.34 -6.06 3.37
N ALA A 104 21.07 -5.29 2.55
CA ALA A 104 22.32 -5.75 1.93
C ALA A 104 23.44 -5.99 2.96
N LEU A 105 23.57 -5.07 3.93
CA LEU A 105 24.51 -5.18 5.05
C LEU A 105 24.19 -6.39 5.94
N ALA A 106 22.91 -6.62 6.26
CA ALA A 106 22.47 -7.76 7.07
C ALA A 106 22.66 -9.11 6.34
N ALA A 107 22.61 -9.12 5.01
CA ALA A 107 22.86 -10.31 4.18
C ALA A 107 24.35 -10.63 3.98
N GLY A 108 25.28 -9.81 4.49
CA GLY A 108 26.72 -10.03 4.34
C GLY A 108 27.28 -9.73 2.94
N GLU A 109 26.49 -9.09 2.07
CA GLU A 109 26.97 -8.59 0.78
C GLU A 109 27.48 -7.16 0.95
N ALA A 110 28.78 -6.95 0.69
CA ALA A 110 29.36 -5.61 0.71
C ALA A 110 28.56 -4.69 -0.24
N PRO A 111 28.21 -3.46 0.16
CA PRO A 111 27.42 -2.58 -0.68
C PRO A 111 28.18 -2.34 -1.98
N ALA A 112 27.66 -2.88 -3.07
CA ALA A 112 28.22 -2.67 -4.40
C ALA A 112 28.21 -1.17 -4.67
N ALA A 113 29.40 -0.58 -4.65
CA ALA A 113 29.61 0.84 -4.90
C ALA A 113 28.83 1.25 -6.15
N ALA A 114 28.02 2.30 -6.00
CA ALA A 114 27.17 2.89 -7.01
C ALA A 114 27.85 2.91 -8.40
N LYS A 115 27.40 2.02 -9.28
CA LYS A 115 27.65 2.06 -10.71
C LYS A 115 26.35 1.78 -11.46
N GLY A 116 25.49 2.79 -11.52
CA GLY A 116 24.31 2.82 -12.39
C GLY A 116 23.20 1.86 -11.96
N GLN A 117 21.96 2.32 -12.04
CA GLN A 117 20.79 1.45 -11.93
C GLN A 117 20.93 0.23 -12.85
N PRO A 118 20.74 -1.01 -12.35
CA PRO A 118 20.51 -2.14 -13.22
C PRO A 118 19.05 -2.07 -13.71
N THR A 119 18.86 -1.35 -14.81
CA THR A 119 17.72 -1.60 -15.72
C THR A 119 17.99 -2.93 -16.43
N ALA A 120 17.21 -3.98 -16.16
CA ALA A 120 17.17 -5.15 -17.03
C ALA A 120 15.85 -5.92 -16.91
N SER A 121 14.92 -5.61 -17.80
CA SER A 121 14.08 -6.62 -18.47
C SER A 121 14.42 -6.54 -19.97
N PRO A 122 14.59 -7.66 -20.70
CA PRO A 122 15.11 -7.61 -22.07
C PRO A 122 14.08 -7.10 -23.10
N ALA A 123 14.57 -6.20 -23.96
CA ALA A 123 14.08 -5.62 -25.21
C ALA A 123 13.42 -6.61 -26.21
N ALA A 124 12.60 -6.28 -27.22
CA ALA A 124 11.85 -5.11 -27.75
C ALA A 124 11.02 -5.63 -29.00
N PRO A 125 10.42 -4.88 -29.99
CA PRO A 125 10.86 -3.61 -30.59
C PRO A 125 9.80 -2.50 -30.92
N ALA A 126 10.30 -1.26 -30.83
CA ALA A 126 10.19 -0.06 -31.71
C ALA A 126 8.86 0.44 -32.32
N ALA A 127 8.54 1.72 -32.04
CA ALA A 127 8.49 2.84 -33.03
C ALA A 127 8.11 4.20 -32.40
N GLY A 128 8.72 5.30 -32.87
CA GLY A 128 8.12 6.65 -32.86
C GLY A 128 8.76 7.72 -31.96
N THR A 129 9.50 8.63 -32.59
CA THR A 129 10.29 9.76 -32.08
C THR A 129 9.50 10.94 -31.47
N GLY A 130 10.07 11.66 -30.47
CA GLY A 130 9.74 13.08 -30.18
C GLY A 130 9.97 13.59 -28.74
N GLN A 131 10.92 14.51 -28.56
CA GLN A 131 11.41 15.26 -27.35
C GLN A 131 10.31 16.12 -26.62
N ALA A 132 10.41 16.62 -25.37
CA ALA A 132 11.39 16.64 -24.27
C ALA A 132 10.75 17.15 -22.94
N ALA A 133 11.43 16.85 -21.82
CA ALA A 133 11.53 17.57 -20.53
C ALA A 133 10.37 17.54 -19.49
N GLY A 134 10.69 17.06 -18.26
CA GLY A 134 9.94 17.39 -17.03
C GLY A 134 9.91 16.27 -15.97
N SER A 135 10.46 16.55 -14.79
CA SER A 135 10.67 15.69 -13.61
C SER A 135 9.39 15.20 -12.90
N GLY A 136 9.41 13.95 -12.40
CA GLY A 136 8.65 13.51 -11.21
C GLY A 136 7.36 12.70 -11.43
N SER A 137 7.44 11.37 -11.62
CA SER A 137 6.28 10.51 -11.90
C SER A 137 5.84 9.60 -10.73
N VAL A 138 5.56 10.20 -9.56
CA VAL A 138 4.67 9.59 -8.53
C VAL A 138 3.18 9.88 -8.89
N GLY A 139 2.93 10.39 -10.10
CA GLY A 139 1.91 11.40 -10.37
C GLY A 139 0.49 10.95 -10.73
N ARG A 140 0.16 9.64 -10.81
CA ARG A 140 -1.20 9.27 -11.25
C ARG A 140 -2.28 9.31 -10.17
N TYR A 141 -1.94 9.15 -8.89
CA TYR A 141 -2.93 9.12 -7.80
C TYR A 141 -2.99 10.42 -6.97
N LEU A 142 -2.22 11.43 -7.35
CA LEU A 142 -2.09 12.70 -6.60
C LEU A 142 -2.56 13.95 -7.37
N GLN A 143 -3.17 13.80 -8.55
CA GLN A 143 -3.74 14.92 -9.31
C GLN A 143 -5.27 14.87 -9.35
N LEU A 144 -5.91 15.70 -8.50
CA LEU A 144 -7.31 16.07 -8.63
C LEU A 144 -7.39 17.37 -9.44
N GLU A 145 -7.95 17.33 -10.64
CA GLU A 145 -8.35 18.52 -11.41
C GLU A 145 -9.88 18.50 -11.66
N PRO A 146 -10.54 19.66 -11.80
CA PRO A 146 -11.98 19.81 -11.56
C PRO A 146 -12.82 19.35 -12.76
N ALA A 147 -14.05 18.91 -12.45
CA ALA A 147 -15.02 18.42 -13.42
C ALA A 147 -15.25 19.39 -14.59
N ALA A 148 -14.97 18.94 -15.82
CA ALA A 148 -15.31 19.64 -17.04
C ALA A 148 -16.82 19.50 -17.34
N LYS A 149 -17.47 20.64 -17.65
CA LYS A 149 -18.89 20.75 -18.04
C LYS A 149 -19.22 19.86 -19.25
N ARG A 150 -20.35 19.14 -19.15
CA ARG A 150 -20.94 18.32 -20.24
C ARG A 150 -21.31 19.18 -21.46
N PRO A 151 -21.20 18.64 -22.69
CA PRO A 151 -21.61 19.33 -23.91
C PRO A 151 -23.14 19.45 -24.00
N ARG A 152 -23.61 20.59 -24.50
CA ARG A 152 -25.03 20.79 -24.90
C ARG A 152 -25.27 20.04 -26.20
N GLY A 153 -26.29 19.18 -26.23
CA GLY A 153 -26.77 18.50 -27.44
C GLY A 153 -27.44 19.46 -28.44
N PRO A 154 -27.72 18.98 -29.67
CA PRO A 154 -28.25 19.82 -30.75
C PRO A 154 -29.72 20.18 -30.50
N GLY A 155 -30.05 21.46 -30.64
CA GLY A 155 -31.42 21.99 -30.54
C GLY A 155 -32.21 21.81 -31.84
N LEU A 156 -33.51 21.55 -31.68
CA LEU A 156 -34.57 21.90 -32.62
C LEU A 156 -34.66 23.42 -32.78
#